data_AF-A0AA94RF74-F1
#
_entry.id   AF-A0AA94RF74-F1
#
_cell.length_a   1.000
_cell.length_b   1.000
_cell.length_c   1.000
_cell.angle_alpha   90.00
_cell.angle_beta   90.00
_cell.angle_gamma   90.00
#
_symmetry.space_group_name_H-M   'P 1'
#
loop_
_entity.id
_entity.type
_entity.pdbx_description
1 polymer ?
#
loop_
_entity_poly.entity_id
_entity_poly.type
_entity_poly.pdbx_seq_one_letter_code
_entity_poly.pdbx_strand_id
1 'polypeptide(L)'
;MLTGVDLNYGGTVAIILRKTPEGYEPISHGISGTYDRLGTIDGVDEDAGTQLVLDYFVQQHRGGRFVGRWHTGKDDDYVEAIDDIEVLLGLCERTGTMSDEIAEGYLSPMAALDNDAIVHALISKPIWDAIAAAGAEEPSLEAAFGGARIPHEIYGARLSEVEAHLRAMAAVRTFVDNHQLRWATTGEPDQRYPTEMGGQLGSADALVFLADARRDYRDSPVALAGLDAYAVHLRDWIDHYE
;
A
#
# COMPACT_ATOMS: atom_id res chain seq x y z
N MET A 1 1.21 3.46 9.15
CA MET A 1 -0.07 3.57 8.41
C MET A 1 -0.19 4.98 7.84
N LEU A 2 -0.61 5.17 6.58
CA LEU A 2 -0.49 6.50 5.95
C LEU A 2 -1.40 7.58 6.59
N THR A 3 -2.63 7.20 6.99
CA THR A 3 -3.67 8.13 7.44
C THR A 3 -4.10 7.93 8.90
N GLY A 4 -3.34 7.14 9.68
CA GLY A 4 -3.47 7.09 11.13
C GLY A 4 -4.72 6.41 11.68
N VAL A 5 -5.32 5.47 10.94
CA VAL A 5 -6.40 4.61 11.44
C VAL A 5 -6.02 3.14 11.32
N ASP A 6 -6.53 2.31 12.23
CA ASP A 6 -6.37 0.86 12.16
C ASP A 6 -6.99 0.30 10.86
N LEU A 7 -6.34 -0.70 10.26
CA LEU A 7 -6.71 -1.28 8.98
C LEU A 7 -7.73 -2.45 9.09
N ASN A 8 -8.00 -2.92 10.31
CA ASN A 8 -8.91 -4.03 10.60
C ASN A 8 -10.38 -3.73 10.24
N TYR A 9 -10.75 -2.46 10.09
CA TYR A 9 -12.14 -2.05 9.99
C TYR A 9 -12.42 -1.39 8.64
N GLY A 10 -13.24 -2.02 7.80
CA GLY A 10 -13.76 -1.44 6.56
C GLY A 10 -12.96 -1.72 5.28
N GLY A 11 -12.04 -2.68 5.27
CA GLY A 11 -11.21 -3.03 4.11
C GLY A 11 -9.95 -2.16 3.98
N THR A 12 -9.00 -2.60 3.17
CA THR A 12 -7.67 -1.98 3.04
C THR A 12 -7.24 -1.89 1.59
N VAL A 13 -6.49 -0.85 1.28
CA VAL A 13 -5.86 -0.64 -0.03
C VAL A 13 -4.35 -0.71 0.14
N ALA A 14 -3.71 -1.59 -0.63
CA ALA A 14 -2.26 -1.71 -0.75
C ALA A 14 -1.75 -0.95 -1.97
N ILE A 15 -0.60 -0.29 -1.81
CA ILE A 15 0.12 0.39 -2.89
C ILE A 15 1.54 -0.14 -2.87
N ILE A 16 1.97 -0.80 -3.94
CA ILE A 16 3.34 -1.29 -4.09
C ILE A 16 4.26 -0.10 -4.28
N LEU A 17 5.33 -0.07 -3.49
CA LEU A 17 6.36 0.95 -3.48
C LEU A 17 7.71 0.34 -3.86
N ARG A 18 8.50 1.12 -4.58
CA ARG A 18 9.95 0.89 -4.72
C ARG A 18 10.66 1.73 -3.67
N LYS A 19 11.57 1.11 -2.90
CA LYS A 19 12.46 1.82 -1.97
C LYS A 19 13.75 2.18 -2.69
N THR A 20 14.00 3.47 -2.88
CA THR A 20 15.22 4.05 -3.44
C THR A 20 16.04 4.73 -2.34
N PRO A 21 17.29 5.13 -2.60
CA PRO A 21 18.05 5.97 -1.66
C PRO A 21 17.37 7.29 -1.30
N GLU A 22 16.52 7.82 -2.21
CA GLU A 22 15.79 9.07 -2.04
C GLU A 22 14.47 8.91 -1.25
N GLY A 23 14.00 7.68 -1.04
CA GLY A 23 12.80 7.40 -0.27
C GLY A 23 11.95 6.27 -0.88
N TYR A 24 10.63 6.43 -0.81
CA TYR A 24 9.70 5.45 -1.38
C TYR A 24 8.90 6.05 -2.52
N GLU A 25 8.85 5.33 -3.63
CA GLU A 25 8.14 5.73 -4.84
C GLU A 25 6.99 4.76 -5.10
N PRO A 26 5.73 5.21 -5.22
CA PRO A 26 4.64 4.33 -5.59
C PRO A 26 4.79 3.89 -7.05
N ILE A 27 4.64 2.58 -7.29
CA ILE A 27 4.76 1.97 -8.61
C ILE A 27 3.49 1.25 -9.06
N SER A 28 2.56 0.95 -8.16
CA SER A 28 1.23 0.43 -8.50
C SER A 28 0.13 1.44 -8.19
N HIS A 29 -1.04 1.28 -8.80
CA HIS A 29 -2.26 1.87 -8.25
C HIS A 29 -2.64 1.18 -6.92
N GLY A 30 -3.68 1.70 -6.26
CA GLY A 30 -4.27 1.04 -5.10
C GLY A 30 -4.94 -0.28 -5.46
N ILE A 31 -4.58 -1.34 -4.74
CA ILE A 31 -5.14 -2.69 -4.84
C ILE A 31 -5.99 -2.91 -3.59
N SER A 32 -7.30 -3.14 -3.76
CA SER A 32 -8.23 -3.31 -2.64
C SER A 32 -8.29 -4.77 -2.18
N GLY A 33 -8.45 -4.97 -0.88
CA GLY A 33 -8.70 -6.27 -0.26
C GLY A 33 -9.09 -6.13 1.21
N THR A 34 -9.00 -7.23 1.94
CA THR A 34 -9.26 -7.29 3.39
C THR A 34 -7.94 -7.38 4.13
N TYR A 35 -7.74 -6.59 5.19
CA TYR A 35 -6.51 -6.68 5.98
C TYR A 35 -6.38 -8.07 6.63
N ASP A 36 -5.29 -8.77 6.34
CA ASP A 36 -5.04 -10.15 6.80
C ASP A 36 -4.55 -10.21 8.26
N ARG A 37 -4.25 -9.03 8.83
CA ARG A 37 -3.70 -8.84 10.17
C ARG A 37 -2.29 -9.39 10.39
N LEU A 38 -1.59 -9.74 9.33
CA LEU A 38 -0.16 -10.04 9.32
C LEU A 38 0.65 -8.92 8.64
N GLY A 39 -0.02 -7.93 8.06
CA GLY A 39 0.62 -6.75 7.47
C GLY A 39 0.42 -6.64 5.96
N THR A 40 -0.52 -7.39 5.38
CA THR A 40 -0.90 -7.32 3.97
C THR A 40 -2.44 -7.37 3.81
N ILE A 41 -2.91 -7.60 2.59
CA ILE A 41 -4.31 -7.81 2.26
C ILE A 41 -4.51 -9.22 1.67
N ASP A 42 -5.66 -9.81 1.99
CA ASP A 42 -6.21 -11.05 1.44
C ASP A 42 -7.55 -10.77 0.76
N GLY A 43 -8.00 -11.69 -0.10
CA GLY A 43 -9.25 -11.57 -0.82
C GLY A 43 -9.22 -10.35 -1.74
N VAL A 44 -8.15 -10.22 -2.52
CA VAL A 44 -7.95 -9.07 -3.42
C VAL A 44 -9.10 -8.95 -4.42
N ASP A 45 -9.61 -7.72 -4.57
CA ASP A 45 -10.58 -7.36 -5.60
C ASP A 45 -9.85 -7.30 -6.97
N GLU A 46 -9.73 -8.44 -7.64
CA GLU A 46 -9.03 -8.53 -8.93
C GLU A 46 -9.75 -7.76 -10.05
N ASP A 47 -8.98 -6.96 -10.79
CA ASP A 47 -9.42 -6.23 -11.96
C ASP A 47 -8.30 -6.14 -13.02
N ALA A 48 -8.59 -5.46 -14.13
CA ALA A 48 -7.62 -5.29 -15.21
C ALA A 48 -6.34 -4.56 -14.77
N GLY A 49 -6.43 -3.61 -13.83
CA GLY A 49 -5.27 -2.91 -13.30
C GLY A 49 -4.38 -3.84 -12.48
N THR A 50 -4.99 -4.58 -11.55
CA THR A 50 -4.29 -5.56 -10.70
C THR A 50 -3.61 -6.63 -11.55
N GLN A 51 -4.27 -7.09 -12.63
CA GLN A 51 -3.66 -8.02 -13.59
C GLN A 51 -2.44 -7.42 -14.31
N LEU A 52 -2.47 -6.14 -14.72
CA LEU A 52 -1.31 -5.48 -15.35
C LEU A 52 -0.11 -5.41 -14.42
N VAL A 53 -0.34 -5.15 -13.13
CA VAL A 53 0.71 -5.18 -12.11
C VAL A 53 1.31 -6.59 -12.01
N LEU A 54 0.47 -7.62 -11.87
CA LEU A 54 0.93 -9.00 -11.79
C LEU A 54 1.71 -9.42 -13.05
N ASP A 55 1.18 -9.15 -14.24
CA ASP A 55 1.81 -9.47 -15.53
C ASP A 55 3.20 -8.83 -15.65
N TYR A 56 3.34 -7.58 -15.19
CA TYR A 56 4.63 -6.90 -15.17
C TYR A 56 5.64 -7.64 -14.30
N PHE A 57 5.29 -7.96 -13.06
CA PHE A 57 6.20 -8.64 -12.13
C PHE A 57 6.51 -10.08 -12.56
N VAL A 58 5.54 -10.80 -13.12
CA VAL A 58 5.75 -12.11 -13.78
C VAL A 58 6.81 -11.98 -14.88
N GLN A 59 6.67 -10.97 -15.75
CA GLN A 59 7.60 -10.77 -16.85
C GLN A 59 8.99 -10.38 -16.34
N GLN A 60 9.08 -9.49 -15.35
CA GLN A 60 10.35 -9.07 -14.78
C GLN A 60 11.05 -10.20 -14.02
N HIS A 61 10.29 -11.10 -13.37
CA HIS A 61 10.83 -12.29 -12.71
C HIS A 61 11.43 -13.24 -13.73
N ARG A 62 10.69 -13.57 -14.80
CA ARG A 62 11.19 -14.39 -15.92
C ARG A 62 12.43 -13.78 -16.59
N GLY A 63 12.50 -12.46 -16.65
CA GLY A 63 13.63 -11.70 -17.18
C GLY A 63 14.80 -11.51 -16.21
N GLY A 64 14.65 -11.91 -14.95
CA GLY A 64 15.67 -11.75 -13.89
C GLY A 64 15.83 -10.33 -13.34
N ARG A 65 14.98 -9.37 -13.74
CA ARG A 65 14.96 -8.01 -13.16
C ARG A 65 14.30 -7.98 -11.79
N PHE A 66 13.24 -8.77 -11.62
CA PHE A 66 12.59 -8.98 -10.33
C PHE A 66 13.08 -10.27 -9.69
N VAL A 67 13.40 -10.21 -8.41
CA VAL A 67 13.79 -11.37 -7.60
C VAL A 67 12.79 -11.52 -6.45
N GLY A 68 12.12 -12.66 -6.42
CA GLY A 68 11.26 -13.12 -5.32
C GLY A 68 11.93 -14.26 -4.56
N ARG A 69 12.02 -14.18 -3.23
CA ARG A 69 12.52 -15.25 -2.35
C ARG A 69 11.82 -15.27 -1.00
N TRP A 70 11.68 -16.45 -0.41
CA TRP A 70 11.24 -16.62 0.96
C TRP A 70 12.43 -16.98 1.85
N HIS A 71 12.51 -16.34 3.02
CA HIS A 71 13.44 -16.76 4.08
C HIS A 71 12.72 -17.75 5.00
N THR A 72 12.62 -19.00 4.54
CA THR A 72 11.94 -20.11 5.24
C THR A 72 12.90 -21.00 6.06
N GLY A 73 14.08 -20.49 6.42
CA GLY A 73 15.05 -21.23 7.22
C GLY A 73 16.48 -20.73 7.08
N LYS A 74 17.44 -21.66 6.97
CA LYS A 74 18.87 -21.35 6.79
C LYS A 74 19.28 -21.09 5.34
N ASP A 75 18.41 -21.45 4.40
CA ASP A 75 18.66 -21.32 2.96
C ASP A 75 17.61 -20.36 2.38
N ASP A 76 18.03 -19.50 1.44
CA ASP A 76 17.15 -18.63 0.65
C ASP A 76 16.35 -19.52 -0.32
N ASP A 77 15.04 -19.69 -0.09
CA ASP A 77 14.16 -20.42 -0.99
C ASP A 77 13.62 -19.46 -2.06
N TYR A 78 14.13 -19.58 -3.29
CA TYR A 78 13.62 -18.77 -4.41
C TYR A 78 12.16 -19.08 -4.70
N VAL A 79 11.39 -18.04 -4.98
CA VAL A 79 10.02 -18.20 -5.47
C VAL A 79 10.09 -18.67 -6.92
N GLU A 80 9.65 -19.90 -7.17
CA GLU A 80 9.67 -20.51 -8.51
C GLU A 80 8.73 -19.77 -9.48
N ALA A 81 7.59 -19.29 -9.00
CA ALA A 81 6.62 -18.55 -9.79
C ALA A 81 5.85 -17.52 -8.94
N ILE A 82 5.56 -16.36 -9.55
CA ILE A 82 4.64 -15.35 -9.03
C ILE A 82 3.40 -15.45 -9.91
N ASP A 83 2.48 -16.35 -9.60
CA ASP A 83 1.28 -16.61 -10.41
C ASP A 83 0.03 -15.91 -9.87
N ASP A 84 0.15 -15.25 -8.71
CA ASP A 84 -0.93 -14.61 -7.98
C ASP A 84 -0.46 -13.25 -7.42
N ILE A 85 -1.36 -12.26 -7.38
CA ILE A 85 -1.08 -10.94 -6.81
C ILE A 85 -0.83 -11.01 -5.30
N GLU A 86 -1.51 -11.89 -4.57
CA GLU A 86 -1.33 -12.08 -3.14
C GLU A 86 0.05 -12.65 -2.81
N VAL A 87 0.62 -13.49 -3.70
CA VAL A 87 2.02 -13.94 -3.58
C VAL A 87 2.98 -12.76 -3.71
N LEU A 88 2.75 -11.86 -4.67
CA LEU A 88 3.55 -10.64 -4.81
C LEU A 88 3.44 -9.75 -3.57
N LEU A 89 2.22 -9.53 -3.07
CA LEU A 89 1.97 -8.71 -1.88
C LEU A 89 2.57 -9.34 -0.61
N GLY A 90 2.55 -10.66 -0.48
CA GLY A 90 3.23 -11.37 0.61
C GLY A 90 4.74 -11.19 0.59
N LEU A 91 5.37 -11.16 -0.60
CA LEU A 91 6.79 -10.84 -0.71
C LEU A 91 7.10 -9.38 -0.34
N CYS A 92 6.21 -8.46 -0.69
CA CYS A 92 6.30 -7.05 -0.31
C CYS A 92 6.18 -6.86 1.21
N GLU A 93 5.20 -7.54 1.83
CA GLU A 93 4.99 -7.58 3.28
C GLU A 93 6.26 -8.02 4.00
N ARG A 94 6.79 -9.20 3.65
CA ARG A 94 7.98 -9.75 4.31
C ARG A 94 9.22 -8.88 4.12
N THR A 95 9.35 -8.24 2.96
CA THR A 95 10.43 -7.26 2.73
C THR A 95 10.30 -6.06 3.65
N GLY A 96 9.08 -5.58 3.90
CA GLY A 96 8.80 -4.50 4.84
C GLY A 96 8.97 -4.89 6.30
N THR A 97 8.51 -6.08 6.69
CA THR A 97 8.57 -6.58 8.07
C THR A 97 9.99 -6.89 8.53
N MET A 98 10.87 -7.33 7.63
CA MET A 98 12.27 -7.66 7.93
C MET A 98 13.22 -6.51 7.57
N SER A 99 12.73 -5.26 7.58
CA SER A 99 13.49 -4.10 7.08
C SER A 99 14.77 -3.84 7.88
N ASP A 100 14.77 -4.12 9.18
CA ASP A 100 15.91 -3.88 10.06
C ASP A 100 17.01 -4.91 9.80
N GLU A 101 16.66 -6.19 9.71
CA GLU A 101 17.59 -7.27 9.37
C GLU A 101 18.18 -7.09 7.96
N ILE A 102 17.38 -6.56 7.02
CA ILE A 102 17.85 -6.19 5.68
C ILE A 102 18.82 -5.02 5.75
N ALA A 103 18.51 -3.97 6.52
CA ALA A 103 19.36 -2.80 6.68
C ALA A 103 20.70 -3.12 7.36
N GLU A 104 20.69 -4.06 8.31
CA GLU A 104 21.88 -4.57 8.99
C GLU A 104 22.69 -5.57 8.14
N GLY A 105 22.18 -5.94 6.97
CA GLY A 105 22.84 -6.84 6.01
C GLY A 105 22.76 -8.32 6.41
N TYR A 106 21.91 -8.67 7.35
CA TYR A 106 21.66 -10.05 7.74
C TYR A 106 20.80 -10.79 6.72
N LEU A 107 19.90 -10.08 6.04
CA LEU A 107 19.01 -10.63 5.03
C LEU A 107 19.05 -9.80 3.74
N SER A 108 18.74 -10.45 2.62
CA SER A 108 18.40 -9.73 1.38
C SER A 108 16.88 -9.51 1.30
N PRO A 109 16.40 -8.46 0.59
CA PRO A 109 14.97 -8.26 0.34
C PRO A 109 14.30 -9.50 -0.29
N MET A 110 13.11 -9.84 0.20
CA MET A 110 12.28 -10.91 -0.35
C MET A 110 11.73 -10.55 -1.72
N ALA A 111 11.42 -9.28 -1.95
CA ALA A 111 11.07 -8.70 -3.23
C ALA A 111 12.07 -7.60 -3.59
N ALA A 112 12.74 -7.74 -4.72
CA ALA A 112 13.61 -6.70 -5.27
C ALA A 112 13.44 -6.55 -6.78
N LEU A 113 13.39 -5.33 -7.28
CA LEU A 113 13.37 -4.99 -8.70
C LEU A 113 14.57 -4.12 -9.03
N ASP A 114 15.42 -4.57 -9.97
CA ASP A 114 16.66 -3.87 -10.34
C ASP A 114 17.57 -3.55 -9.12
N ASN A 115 17.55 -4.43 -8.11
CA ASN A 115 18.21 -4.34 -6.79
C ASN A 115 17.57 -3.41 -5.75
N ASP A 116 16.47 -2.74 -6.09
CA ASP A 116 15.73 -1.95 -5.12
C ASP A 116 14.65 -2.78 -4.44
N ALA A 117 14.54 -2.65 -3.12
CA ALA A 117 13.54 -3.37 -2.34
C ALA A 117 12.13 -2.93 -2.76
N ILE A 118 11.24 -3.91 -2.95
CA ILE A 118 9.83 -3.67 -3.21
C ILE A 118 9.05 -3.98 -1.93
N VAL A 119 8.26 -3.00 -1.50
CA VAL A 119 7.42 -3.07 -0.29
C VAL A 119 6.03 -2.53 -0.61
N HIS A 120 5.15 -2.39 0.37
CA HIS A 120 3.88 -1.67 0.18
C HIS A 120 3.57 -0.67 1.27
N ALA A 121 2.79 0.35 0.91
CA ALA A 121 2.02 1.15 1.86
C ALA A 121 0.60 0.59 1.97
N LEU A 122 0.00 0.76 3.15
CA LEU A 122 -1.40 0.43 3.40
C LEU A 122 -2.20 1.67 3.81
N ILE A 123 -3.42 1.75 3.29
CA ILE A 123 -4.39 2.81 3.56
C ILE A 123 -5.75 2.16 3.81
N SER A 124 -6.49 2.63 4.82
CA SER A 124 -7.88 2.21 5.05
C SER A 124 -8.74 2.53 3.83
N LYS A 125 -9.51 1.55 3.35
CA LYS A 125 -10.32 1.68 2.13
C LYS A 125 -11.34 2.84 2.21
N PRO A 126 -12.09 3.05 3.31
CA PRO A 126 -12.97 4.21 3.45
C PRO A 126 -12.28 5.56 3.24
N ILE A 127 -11.03 5.69 3.65
CA ILE A 127 -10.25 6.92 3.47
C ILE A 127 -9.75 7.03 2.04
N TRP A 128 -9.23 5.94 1.46
CA TRP A 128 -8.86 5.90 0.06
C TRP A 128 -10.02 6.30 -0.84
N ASP A 129 -11.18 5.68 -0.67
CA ASP A 129 -12.37 5.90 -1.48
C ASP A 129 -12.88 7.35 -1.34
N ALA A 130 -12.84 7.93 -0.13
CA ALA A 130 -13.20 9.33 0.09
C ALA A 130 -12.27 10.31 -0.66
N ILE A 131 -10.96 10.06 -0.62
CA ILE A 131 -9.97 10.88 -1.34
C ILE A 131 -10.14 10.73 -2.84
N ALA A 132 -10.25 9.49 -3.33
CA ALA A 132 -10.42 9.19 -4.75
C ALA A 132 -11.71 9.79 -5.32
N ALA A 133 -12.81 9.79 -4.56
CA ALA A 133 -14.09 10.36 -4.98
C ALA A 133 -14.10 11.90 -4.99
N ALA A 134 -13.30 12.54 -4.13
CA ALA A 134 -13.16 14.00 -4.11
C ALA A 134 -12.29 14.53 -5.26
N GLY A 135 -11.45 13.66 -5.83
CA GLY A 135 -10.51 13.99 -6.88
C GLY A 135 -11.13 14.32 -8.23
N ALA A 136 -10.74 15.45 -8.81
CA ALA A 136 -11.06 15.84 -10.19
C ALA A 136 -9.80 15.81 -11.08
N GLU A 137 -8.76 15.11 -10.66
CA GLU A 137 -7.45 15.09 -11.28
C GLU A 137 -7.50 14.44 -12.67
N GLU A 138 -6.55 14.88 -13.49
CA GLU A 138 -6.31 14.26 -14.79
C GLU A 138 -5.83 12.81 -14.60
N PRO A 139 -6.42 11.82 -15.29
CA PRO A 139 -6.01 10.42 -15.20
C PRO A 139 -4.73 10.18 -16.03
N SER A 140 -3.63 10.81 -15.65
CA SER A 140 -2.33 10.66 -16.31
C SER A 140 -1.30 10.01 -15.41
N LEU A 141 -0.30 9.36 -16.00
CA LEU A 141 0.81 8.77 -15.25
C LEU A 141 1.61 9.83 -14.49
N GLU A 142 1.80 11.01 -15.08
CA GLU A 142 2.50 12.12 -14.44
C GLU A 142 1.74 12.62 -13.19
N ALA A 143 0.40 12.73 -13.27
CA ALA A 143 -0.40 13.13 -12.12
C ALA A 143 -0.37 12.06 -11.02
N ALA A 144 -0.54 10.78 -11.39
CA ALA A 144 -0.61 9.64 -10.46
C ALA A 144 0.72 9.29 -9.80
N PHE A 145 1.81 9.32 -10.57
CA PHE A 145 3.12 8.77 -10.17
C PHE A 145 4.30 9.73 -10.39
N GLY A 146 4.07 10.91 -10.97
CA GLY A 146 5.15 11.79 -11.43
C GLY A 146 5.97 11.14 -12.55
N GLY A 147 7.24 11.50 -12.63
CA GLY A 147 8.19 10.99 -13.64
C GLY A 147 8.69 9.56 -13.42
N ALA A 148 8.05 8.76 -12.56
CA ALA A 148 8.48 7.41 -12.24
C ALA A 148 8.43 6.50 -13.48
N ARG A 149 9.52 5.77 -13.76
CA ARG A 149 9.64 4.94 -14.96
C ARG A 149 8.77 3.68 -14.90
N ILE A 150 8.70 3.00 -13.75
CA ILE A 150 8.03 1.70 -13.64
C ILE A 150 6.52 1.78 -13.98
N PRO A 151 5.74 2.77 -13.50
CA PRO A 151 4.35 2.94 -13.93
C PRO A 151 4.16 3.08 -15.44
N HIS A 152 5.12 3.70 -16.14
CA HIS A 152 5.08 3.75 -17.61
C HIS A 152 5.29 2.38 -18.25
N GLU A 153 6.11 1.51 -17.65
CA GLU A 153 6.29 0.12 -18.10
C GLU A 153 5.04 -0.72 -17.83
N ILE A 154 4.37 -0.53 -16.70
CA ILE A 154 3.17 -1.29 -16.31
C ILE A 154 1.94 -0.85 -17.14
N TYR A 155 1.67 0.45 -17.21
CA TYR A 155 0.39 0.97 -17.70
C TYR A 155 0.47 1.68 -19.06
N GLY A 156 1.67 2.06 -19.53
CA GLY A 156 1.82 3.02 -20.63
C GLY A 156 1.12 2.61 -21.93
N ALA A 157 1.04 1.31 -22.22
CA ALA A 157 0.35 0.80 -23.41
C ALA A 157 -1.16 0.58 -23.22
N ARG A 158 -1.67 0.69 -21.99
CA ARG A 158 -3.02 0.26 -21.57
C ARG A 158 -3.73 1.32 -20.72
N LEU A 159 -3.38 2.60 -20.88
CA LEU A 159 -3.88 3.71 -20.05
C LEU A 159 -5.42 3.78 -19.97
N SER A 160 -6.12 3.50 -21.07
CA SER A 160 -7.58 3.52 -21.11
C SER A 160 -8.24 2.47 -20.21
N GLU A 161 -7.54 1.38 -19.89
CA GLU A 161 -8.06 0.32 -19.02
C GLU A 161 -7.90 0.65 -17.54
N VAL A 162 -7.03 1.61 -17.22
CA VAL A 162 -6.71 1.99 -15.84
C VAL A 162 -7.04 3.45 -15.54
N GLU A 163 -7.83 4.12 -16.37
CA GLU A 163 -8.14 5.55 -16.22
C GLU A 163 -8.71 5.89 -14.83
N ALA A 164 -9.61 5.05 -14.32
CA ALA A 164 -10.18 5.22 -12.98
C ALA A 164 -9.11 5.08 -11.88
N HIS A 165 -8.21 4.11 -12.00
CA HIS A 165 -7.09 3.91 -11.07
C HIS A 165 -6.11 5.07 -11.11
N LEU A 166 -5.78 5.60 -12.30
CA LEU A 166 -4.90 6.75 -12.44
C LEU A 166 -5.48 7.99 -11.80
N ARG A 167 -6.79 8.24 -11.99
CA ARG A 167 -7.49 9.35 -11.32
C ARG A 167 -7.46 9.22 -9.80
N ALA A 168 -7.80 8.03 -9.28
CA ALA A 168 -7.77 7.77 -7.84
C ALA A 168 -6.36 7.97 -7.26
N MET A 169 -5.34 7.42 -7.91
CA MET A 169 -3.95 7.55 -7.47
C MET A 169 -3.45 9.00 -7.52
N ALA A 170 -3.84 9.78 -8.54
CA ALA A 170 -3.51 11.20 -8.63
C ALA A 170 -4.15 12.03 -7.51
N ALA A 171 -5.41 11.75 -7.16
CA ALA A 171 -6.08 12.36 -6.01
C ALA A 171 -5.36 12.04 -4.70
N VAL A 172 -4.99 10.77 -4.49
CA VAL A 172 -4.29 10.34 -3.28
C VAL A 172 -2.88 10.92 -3.20
N ARG A 173 -2.15 10.97 -4.31
CA ARG A 173 -0.84 11.63 -4.36
C ARG A 173 -0.94 13.11 -3.99
N THR A 174 -1.89 13.83 -4.59
CA THR A 174 -2.16 15.23 -4.27
C THR A 174 -2.50 15.42 -2.79
N PHE A 175 -3.30 14.51 -2.23
CA PHE A 175 -3.60 14.49 -0.79
C PHE A 175 -2.34 14.29 0.07
N VAL A 176 -1.50 13.30 -0.27
CA VAL A 176 -0.24 13.03 0.42
C VAL A 176 0.66 14.27 0.42
N ASP A 177 0.83 14.90 -0.74
CA ASP A 177 1.66 16.09 -0.91
C ASP A 177 1.11 17.28 -0.11
N ASN A 178 -0.19 17.56 -0.20
CA ASN A 178 -0.84 18.67 0.50
C ASN A 178 -0.80 18.53 2.03
N HIS A 179 -0.77 17.29 2.53
CA HIS A 179 -0.71 17.00 3.96
C HIS A 179 0.71 16.75 4.48
N GLN A 180 1.73 16.94 3.64
CA GLN A 180 3.15 16.69 3.96
C GLN A 180 3.34 15.28 4.52
N LEU A 181 2.60 14.32 3.97
CA LEU A 181 2.80 12.91 4.24
C LEU A 181 3.87 12.39 3.30
N ARG A 182 4.40 11.20 3.60
CA ARG A 182 5.34 10.49 2.74
C ARG A 182 4.83 9.09 2.47
N TRP A 183 5.06 8.61 1.25
CA TRP A 183 4.95 7.19 0.97
C TRP A 183 5.99 6.44 1.80
N ALA A 184 5.58 5.35 2.43
CA ALA A 184 6.46 4.43 3.14
C ALA A 184 5.66 3.19 3.58
N THR A 185 6.37 2.14 3.98
CA THR A 185 5.74 0.99 4.65
C THR A 185 5.25 1.33 6.06
N THR A 186 4.31 0.55 6.59
CA THR A 186 3.60 0.82 7.85
C THR A 186 4.52 0.96 9.07
N GLY A 187 5.62 0.18 9.12
CA GLY A 187 6.62 0.17 10.19
C GLY A 187 7.68 1.27 10.13
N GLU A 188 7.67 2.11 9.11
CA GLU A 188 8.73 3.10 8.89
C GLU A 188 8.72 4.21 9.97
N PRO A 189 9.80 4.39 10.76
CA PRO A 189 9.80 5.25 11.96
C PRO A 189 9.44 6.72 11.74
N ASP A 190 9.90 7.33 10.65
CA ASP A 190 9.55 8.75 10.37
C ASP A 190 8.21 8.91 9.61
N GLN A 191 7.37 7.88 9.52
CA GLN A 191 5.97 8.11 9.19
C GLN A 191 5.27 8.93 10.28
N ARG A 192 4.20 9.64 9.93
CA ARG A 192 3.38 10.36 10.91
C ARG A 192 2.70 9.42 11.90
N TYR A 193 2.30 8.23 11.44
CA TYR A 193 1.64 7.20 12.25
C TYR A 193 2.38 5.87 12.10
N PRO A 194 3.59 5.74 12.67
CA PRO A 194 4.35 4.50 12.60
C PRO A 194 3.66 3.46 13.48
N THR A 195 3.49 2.25 12.95
CA THR A 195 2.96 1.11 13.70
C THR A 195 3.69 -0.15 13.27
N GLU A 196 3.79 -1.14 14.15
CA GLU A 196 4.37 -2.43 13.78
C GLU A 196 3.64 -3.03 12.56
N MET A 197 4.39 -3.67 11.65
CA MET A 197 3.81 -4.45 10.56
C MET A 197 2.97 -5.58 11.17
N GLY A 198 1.71 -5.72 10.72
CA GLY A 198 0.79 -6.69 11.32
C GLY A 198 0.25 -6.29 12.70
N GLY A 199 0.59 -5.10 13.20
CA GLY A 199 0.07 -4.58 14.47
C GLY A 199 -1.47 -4.50 14.45
N GLN A 200 -2.10 -4.97 15.52
CA GLN A 200 -3.55 -4.93 15.71
C GLN A 200 -3.85 -4.06 16.93
N LEU A 201 -4.71 -3.05 16.78
CA LEU A 201 -5.18 -2.25 17.90
C LEU A 201 -6.53 -2.80 18.38
N GLY A 202 -6.67 -2.93 19.70
CA GLY A 202 -7.99 -3.13 20.29
C GLY A 202 -8.89 -1.91 20.04
N SER A 203 -10.20 -2.08 20.14
CA SER A 203 -11.18 -1.03 19.81
C SER A 203 -10.95 0.28 20.57
N ALA A 204 -10.52 0.21 21.83
CA ALA A 204 -10.19 1.39 22.63
C ALA A 204 -9.03 2.20 22.03
N ASP A 205 -7.96 1.52 21.60
CA ASP A 205 -6.81 2.16 20.97
C ASP A 205 -7.15 2.67 19.56
N ALA A 206 -7.94 1.89 18.80
CA ALA A 206 -8.45 2.31 17.49
C ALA A 206 -9.29 3.61 17.57
N LEU A 207 -10.08 3.78 18.64
CA LEU A 207 -10.83 5.01 18.90
C LEU A 207 -9.91 6.21 19.23
N VAL A 208 -8.80 5.98 19.95
CA VAL A 208 -7.79 7.01 20.23
C VAL A 208 -7.11 7.46 18.93
N PHE A 209 -6.66 6.51 18.11
CA PHE A 209 -6.07 6.78 16.79
C PHE A 209 -7.02 7.56 15.88
N LEU A 210 -8.30 7.17 15.84
CA LEU A 210 -9.32 7.89 15.09
C LEU A 210 -9.49 9.34 15.58
N ALA A 211 -9.47 9.57 16.89
CA ALA A 211 -9.58 10.92 17.46
C ALA A 211 -8.36 11.78 17.11
N ASP A 212 -7.16 11.20 17.16
CA ASP A 212 -5.91 11.88 16.78
C ASP A 212 -5.91 12.21 15.27
N ALA A 213 -6.28 11.26 14.40
CA ALA A 213 -6.42 11.49 12.98
C ALA A 213 -7.44 12.62 12.68
N ARG A 214 -8.59 12.65 13.35
CA ARG A 214 -9.57 13.75 13.20
C ARG A 214 -9.00 15.11 13.60
N ARG A 215 -8.18 15.17 14.65
CA ARG A 215 -7.53 16.42 15.09
C ARG A 215 -6.52 16.90 14.05
N ASP A 216 -5.74 15.98 13.50
CA ASP A 216 -4.67 16.27 12.55
C ASP A 216 -5.23 16.66 11.17
N TYR A 217 -6.36 16.05 10.77
CA TYR A 217 -7.04 16.33 9.50
C TYR A 217 -8.27 17.24 9.64
N ARG A 218 -8.42 17.97 10.75
CA ARG A 218 -9.59 18.83 11.03
C ARG A 218 -9.91 19.86 9.93
N ASP A 219 -8.91 20.27 9.17
CA ASP A 219 -9.00 21.27 8.11
C ASP A 219 -9.18 20.63 6.71
N SER A 220 -9.34 19.30 6.63
CA SER A 220 -9.53 18.53 5.39
C SER A 220 -10.89 17.84 5.37
N PRO A 221 -11.90 18.45 4.72
CA PRO A 221 -13.24 17.86 4.62
C PRO A 221 -13.24 16.46 4.01
N VAL A 222 -12.33 16.21 3.06
CA VAL A 222 -12.18 14.92 2.38
C VAL A 222 -11.68 13.84 3.33
N ALA A 223 -10.62 14.13 4.10
CA ALA A 223 -10.14 13.19 5.11
C ALA A 223 -11.19 12.96 6.20
N LEU A 224 -11.87 14.00 6.66
CA LEU A 224 -12.93 13.88 7.66
C LEU A 224 -14.08 12.98 7.18
N ALA A 225 -14.49 13.09 5.91
CA ALA A 225 -15.50 12.21 5.33
C ALA A 225 -15.04 10.73 5.32
N GLY A 226 -13.78 10.47 4.96
CA GLY A 226 -13.20 9.12 5.04
C GLY A 226 -13.13 8.59 6.47
N LEU A 227 -12.75 9.43 7.43
CA LEU A 227 -12.70 9.09 8.87
C LEU A 227 -14.10 8.86 9.46
N ASP A 228 -15.12 9.58 8.97
CA ASP A 228 -16.52 9.35 9.35
C ASP A 228 -17.02 8.00 8.81
N ALA A 229 -16.71 7.67 7.56
CA ALA A 229 -17.04 6.36 6.97
C ALA A 229 -16.34 5.21 7.71
N TYR A 230 -15.04 5.35 7.99
CA TYR A 230 -14.30 4.41 8.82
C TYR A 230 -14.93 4.23 10.22
N ALA A 231 -15.35 5.32 10.86
CA ALA A 231 -15.96 5.27 12.19
C ALA A 231 -17.27 4.47 12.23
N VAL A 232 -18.02 4.41 11.12
CA VAL A 232 -19.21 3.54 11.00
C VAL A 232 -18.77 2.08 11.06
N HIS A 233 -17.78 1.67 10.27
CA HIS A 233 -17.27 0.31 10.26
C HIS A 233 -16.69 -0.13 11.61
N LEU A 234 -15.96 0.76 12.29
CA LEU A 234 -15.43 0.48 13.62
C LEU A 234 -16.56 0.26 14.64
N ARG A 235 -17.62 1.08 14.61
CA ARG A 235 -18.78 0.90 15.51
C ARG A 235 -19.53 -0.38 15.21
N ASP A 236 -19.78 -0.67 13.93
CA ASP A 236 -20.43 -1.91 13.53
C ASP A 236 -19.64 -3.11 14.04
N TRP A 237 -18.31 -3.08 13.97
CA TRP A 237 -17.49 -4.15 14.53
C TRP A 237 -17.62 -4.27 16.05
N ILE A 238 -17.51 -3.15 16.78
CA ILE A 238 -17.66 -3.14 18.25
C ILE A 238 -19.02 -3.73 18.64
N ASP A 239 -20.11 -3.26 18.03
CA ASP A 239 -21.47 -3.68 18.37
C ASP A 239 -21.74 -5.18 18.10
N HIS A 240 -20.97 -5.81 17.21
CA HIS A 240 -21.16 -7.23 16.84
C HIS A 240 -20.17 -8.18 17.52
N TYR A 241 -19.00 -7.69 17.95
CA TYR A 241 -17.88 -8.55 18.39
C TYR A 241 -17.34 -8.23 19.79
N GLU A 242 -17.75 -7.12 20.42
CA GLU A 242 -17.42 -6.77 21.82
C GLU A 242 -18.68 -6.63 22.70
#